data_AF-A0A559JDL6-F1
#
_entry.id   AF-A0A559JDL6-F1
#
_cell.length_a   1.000
_cell.length_b   1.000
_cell.length_c   1.000
_cell.angle_alpha   90.00
_cell.angle_beta   90.00
_cell.angle_gamma   90.00
#
_symmetry.space_group_name_H-M   'P 1'
#
loop_
_entity.id
_entity.type
_entity.pdbx_description
1 polymer ?
#
loop_
_entity_poly.entity_id
_entity_poly.type
_entity_poly.pdbx_seq_one_letter_code
_entity_poly.pdbx_strand_id
1 'polypeptide(L)'
;MNWLQLSGLGGYYESEGIPFALDGDGAISKISWACLEPEGTSITVWTSASFNDGHDWTNWAQCVNDGYIPDILPESDLGSAILKFRVFMHSNDAAIKPIFQSISFELEPVIVFENKGDTACLPEIWITKSGNGDFSLTNISKNNERFGFANLLNDETVYVNSEREYIETSVSAKYRYADFNDHYFDLPIGKNVLRVEGNAKLQFRYQYKFI
;
A
#
# COMPACT_ATOMS: atom_id res chain seq x y z
N MET A 1 -28.45 -15.29 -17.02
CA MET A 1 -29.06 -14.25 -17.85
C MET A 1 -30.40 -13.90 -17.24
N ASN A 2 -30.57 -12.67 -16.72
CA ASN A 2 -31.79 -12.24 -16.04
C ASN A 2 -32.63 -11.32 -16.96
N TRP A 3 -33.89 -11.08 -16.60
CA TRP A 3 -34.83 -10.30 -17.41
C TRP A 3 -34.38 -8.86 -17.68
N LEU A 4 -33.62 -8.26 -16.75
CA LEU A 4 -33.04 -6.91 -16.86
C LEU A 4 -31.97 -6.79 -17.96
N GLN A 5 -31.20 -7.85 -18.20
CA GLN A 5 -30.21 -7.89 -19.29
C GLN A 5 -30.88 -7.99 -20.66
N LEU A 6 -32.02 -8.70 -20.75
CA LEU A 6 -32.79 -8.85 -21.99
C LEU A 6 -33.56 -7.58 -22.36
N SER A 7 -33.91 -6.73 -21.38
CA SER A 7 -34.57 -5.44 -21.62
C SER A 7 -33.63 -4.29 -21.97
N GLY A 8 -32.30 -4.53 -22.01
CA GLY A 8 -31.30 -3.49 -22.26
C GLY A 8 -31.12 -2.48 -21.13
N LEU A 9 -31.67 -2.79 -19.94
CA LEU A 9 -31.59 -1.96 -18.74
C LEU A 9 -30.42 -2.34 -17.82
N GLY A 10 -29.74 -3.45 -18.11
CA GLY A 10 -28.59 -3.93 -17.37
C GLY A 10 -27.35 -4.11 -18.26
N GLY A 11 -26.21 -3.65 -17.79
CA GLY A 11 -24.89 -3.90 -18.36
C GLY A 11 -24.02 -4.71 -17.37
N TYR A 12 -23.17 -5.57 -17.92
CA TYR A 12 -22.23 -6.37 -17.16
C TYR A 12 -20.89 -6.40 -17.88
N TYR A 13 -19.82 -6.21 -17.12
CA TYR A 13 -18.45 -6.46 -17.56
C TYR A 13 -17.70 -7.17 -16.45
N GLU A 14 -16.88 -8.15 -16.81
CA GLU A 14 -15.90 -8.79 -15.94
C GLU A 14 -14.55 -8.73 -16.65
N SER A 15 -13.52 -8.33 -15.91
CA SER A 15 -12.17 -8.30 -16.45
C SER A 15 -11.56 -9.69 -16.53
N GLU A 16 -10.57 -9.83 -17.40
CA GLU A 16 -9.60 -10.91 -17.24
C GLU A 16 -8.83 -10.75 -15.92
N GLY A 17 -8.12 -11.80 -15.52
CA GLY A 17 -7.20 -11.72 -14.39
C GLY A 17 -6.04 -10.79 -14.70
N ILE A 18 -5.81 -9.80 -13.84
CA ILE A 18 -4.71 -8.86 -13.93
C ILE A 18 -3.64 -9.32 -12.95
N PRO A 19 -2.59 -10.03 -13.39
CA PRO A 19 -1.50 -10.42 -12.52
C PRO A 19 -0.68 -9.20 -12.12
N PHE A 20 -0.29 -9.15 -10.86
CA PHE A 20 0.65 -8.17 -10.33
C PHE A 20 1.49 -8.82 -9.23
N ALA A 21 2.72 -8.33 -9.07
CA ALA A 21 3.61 -8.81 -8.03
C ALA A 21 4.23 -7.61 -7.33
N LEU A 22 4.25 -7.66 -6.00
CA LEU A 22 4.86 -6.65 -5.16
C LEU A 22 5.82 -7.34 -4.19
N ASP A 23 7.08 -6.90 -4.21
CA ASP A 23 8.07 -7.30 -3.23
C ASP A 23 7.84 -6.50 -1.94
N GLY A 24 7.52 -7.18 -0.84
CA GLY A 24 7.24 -6.56 0.46
C GLY A 24 6.33 -7.42 1.33
N ASP A 25 5.90 -6.87 2.48
CA ASP A 25 4.97 -7.55 3.38
C ASP A 25 3.50 -7.37 2.96
N GLY A 26 3.23 -6.42 2.07
CA GLY A 26 1.93 -6.15 1.48
C GLY A 26 1.84 -4.71 0.93
N ALA A 27 0.62 -4.17 0.82
CA ALA A 27 0.42 -2.84 0.27
C ALA A 27 -0.80 -2.12 0.86
N ILE A 28 -0.74 -0.78 0.88
CA ILE A 28 -1.93 0.05 0.96
C ILE A 28 -2.52 0.13 -0.45
N SER A 29 -3.80 -0.18 -0.58
CA SER A 29 -4.48 -0.18 -1.87
C SER A 29 -5.44 0.99 -2.01
N LYS A 30 -5.59 1.47 -3.25
CA LYS A 30 -6.64 2.40 -3.64
C LYS A 30 -7.26 1.97 -4.96
N ILE A 31 -8.58 2.08 -5.04
CA ILE A 31 -9.38 1.86 -6.25
C ILE A 31 -10.17 3.13 -6.56
N SER A 32 -10.14 3.57 -7.80
CA SER A 32 -10.91 4.71 -8.27
C SER A 32 -11.42 4.46 -9.70
N TRP A 33 -12.54 5.07 -10.05
CA TRP A 33 -13.09 5.00 -11.40
C TRP A 33 -13.80 6.29 -11.80
N ALA A 34 -13.75 6.57 -13.10
CA ALA A 34 -14.47 7.67 -13.72
C ALA A 34 -15.75 7.16 -14.38
N CYS A 35 -16.88 7.78 -14.05
CA CYS A 35 -18.17 7.40 -14.61
C CYS A 35 -19.15 8.57 -14.70
N LEU A 36 -20.19 8.38 -15.51
CA LEU A 36 -21.36 9.25 -15.59
C LEU A 36 -22.58 8.44 -15.19
N GLU A 37 -23.24 8.85 -14.11
CA GLU A 37 -24.45 8.23 -13.57
C GLU A 37 -25.60 9.25 -13.64
N PRO A 38 -26.27 9.40 -14.79
CA PRO A 38 -27.50 10.21 -14.87
C PRO A 38 -28.57 9.72 -13.89
N GLU A 39 -29.53 10.59 -13.57
CA GLU A 39 -30.64 10.26 -12.67
C GLU A 39 -31.36 8.97 -13.12
N GLY A 40 -31.63 8.08 -12.16
CA GLY A 40 -32.26 6.78 -12.43
C GLY A 40 -31.32 5.70 -12.97
N THR A 41 -30.00 5.95 -13.01
CA THR A 41 -28.97 4.95 -13.31
C THR A 41 -28.10 4.63 -12.10
N SER A 42 -27.41 3.50 -12.12
CA SER A 42 -26.39 3.18 -11.12
C SER A 42 -25.27 2.32 -11.69
N ILE A 43 -24.08 2.47 -11.11
CA ILE A 43 -22.87 1.70 -11.39
C ILE A 43 -22.35 1.14 -10.08
N THR A 44 -22.05 -0.17 -10.06
CA THR A 44 -21.34 -0.79 -8.94
C THR A 44 -20.13 -1.54 -9.44
N VAL A 45 -19.02 -1.42 -8.70
CA VAL A 45 -17.76 -2.10 -8.98
C VAL A 45 -17.50 -3.09 -7.86
N TRP A 46 -17.05 -4.29 -8.24
CA TRP A 46 -16.68 -5.34 -7.29
C TRP A 46 -15.34 -5.92 -7.69
N THR A 47 -14.58 -6.38 -6.70
CA THR A 47 -13.28 -7.05 -6.91
C THR A 47 -13.26 -8.43 -6.29
N SER A 48 -12.35 -9.26 -6.79
CA SER A 48 -11.94 -10.53 -6.20
C SER A 48 -10.46 -10.70 -6.48
N ALA A 49 -9.72 -11.21 -5.50
CA ALA A 49 -8.27 -11.39 -5.59
C ALA A 49 -7.90 -12.86 -5.37
N SER A 50 -6.83 -13.28 -6.01
CA SER A 50 -6.12 -14.52 -5.71
C SER A 50 -4.74 -14.16 -5.19
N PHE A 51 -4.28 -14.87 -4.16
CA PHE A 51 -2.93 -14.72 -3.58
C PHE A 51 -2.03 -15.93 -3.84
N ASN A 52 -2.50 -16.88 -4.68
CA ASN A 52 -1.80 -18.12 -5.00
C ASN A 52 -1.90 -18.46 -6.49
N ASP A 53 -1.50 -17.52 -7.35
CA ASP A 53 -1.39 -17.73 -8.81
C ASP A 53 -2.70 -18.22 -9.50
N GLY A 54 -3.84 -17.80 -8.96
CA GLY A 54 -5.17 -18.05 -9.52
C GLY A 54 -5.84 -19.34 -9.05
N HIS A 55 -5.24 -20.08 -8.09
CA HIS A 55 -5.81 -21.32 -7.57
C HIS A 55 -7.06 -21.08 -6.72
N ASP A 56 -6.99 -20.17 -5.75
CA ASP A 56 -8.09 -19.80 -4.86
C ASP A 56 -8.40 -18.31 -4.98
N TRP A 57 -9.68 -17.97 -4.91
CA TRP A 57 -10.17 -16.60 -5.08
C TRP A 57 -10.97 -16.17 -3.85
N THR A 58 -10.81 -14.92 -3.45
CA THR A 58 -11.69 -14.32 -2.44
C THR A 58 -13.11 -14.20 -2.98
N ASN A 59 -14.08 -14.11 -2.07
CA ASN A 59 -15.44 -13.78 -2.45
C ASN A 59 -15.47 -12.40 -3.13
N TRP A 60 -16.35 -12.24 -4.11
CA TRP A 60 -16.56 -10.92 -4.71
C TRP A 60 -17.03 -9.91 -3.66
N ALA A 61 -16.31 -8.81 -3.51
CA ALA A 61 -16.61 -7.74 -2.58
C ALA A 61 -16.85 -6.41 -3.33
N GLN A 62 -17.87 -5.65 -2.89
CA GLN A 62 -18.20 -4.38 -3.51
C GLN A 62 -17.19 -3.30 -3.08
N CYS A 63 -16.74 -2.52 -4.05
CA CYS A 63 -15.82 -1.41 -3.84
C CYS A 63 -16.58 -0.09 -3.65
N VAL A 64 -15.89 0.87 -3.04
CA VAL A 64 -16.32 2.28 -2.95
C VAL A 64 -15.35 3.12 -3.79
N ASN A 65 -15.88 4.09 -4.54
CA ASN A 65 -15.03 4.93 -5.38
C ASN A 65 -14.08 5.76 -4.51
N ASP A 66 -12.80 5.85 -4.92
CA ASP A 66 -11.70 6.40 -4.13
C ASP A 66 -11.42 5.68 -2.79
N GLY A 67 -11.96 4.47 -2.61
CA GLY A 67 -11.73 3.62 -1.45
C GLY A 67 -10.52 2.69 -1.58
N TYR A 68 -10.38 1.76 -0.63
CA TYR A 68 -9.41 0.67 -0.70
C TYR A 68 -9.95 -0.51 -1.51
N ILE A 69 -9.06 -1.37 -2.00
CA ILE A 69 -9.46 -2.64 -2.63
C ILE A 69 -9.78 -3.63 -1.50
N PRO A 70 -11.01 -4.17 -1.42
CA PRO A 70 -11.36 -5.21 -0.46
C PRO A 70 -10.37 -6.39 -0.50
N ASP A 71 -10.12 -7.00 0.66
CA ASP A 71 -9.23 -8.16 0.86
C ASP A 71 -7.72 -7.92 0.60
N ILE A 72 -7.33 -6.81 -0.04
CA ILE A 72 -5.93 -6.38 -0.12
C ILE A 72 -5.61 -5.52 1.10
N LEU A 73 -5.08 -6.17 2.12
CA LEU A 73 -4.67 -5.58 3.39
C LEU A 73 -3.16 -5.25 3.37
N PRO A 74 -2.68 -4.39 4.28
CA PRO A 74 -1.25 -4.07 4.40
C PRO A 74 -0.32 -5.28 4.60
N GLU A 75 -0.83 -6.40 5.11
CA GLU A 75 -0.12 -7.65 5.37
C GLU A 75 -0.45 -8.78 4.37
N SER A 76 -1.24 -8.49 3.34
CA SER A 76 -1.56 -9.49 2.32
C SER A 76 -0.29 -9.85 1.54
N ASP A 77 -0.04 -11.15 1.34
CA ASP A 77 1.05 -11.59 0.46
C ASP A 77 0.68 -11.31 -1.00
N LEU A 78 1.41 -10.38 -1.62
CA LEU A 78 1.18 -9.91 -2.98
C LEU A 78 2.26 -10.40 -3.97
N GLY A 79 3.07 -11.39 -3.60
CA GLY A 79 4.15 -11.89 -4.46
C GLY A 79 3.67 -12.63 -5.72
N SER A 80 2.45 -13.15 -5.73
CA SER A 80 1.82 -13.86 -6.86
C SER A 80 0.34 -13.50 -7.03
N ALA A 81 0.00 -12.24 -6.77
CA ALA A 81 -1.38 -11.82 -6.72
C ALA A 81 -2.02 -11.62 -8.11
N ILE A 82 -3.30 -11.94 -8.21
CA ILE A 82 -4.10 -11.70 -9.43
C ILE A 82 -5.40 -11.01 -9.00
N LEU A 83 -5.69 -9.86 -9.62
CA LEU A 83 -6.93 -9.11 -9.36
C LEU A 83 -7.92 -9.31 -10.51
N LYS A 84 -9.20 -9.45 -10.18
CA LYS A 84 -10.31 -9.30 -11.12
C LYS A 84 -11.26 -8.23 -10.62
N PHE A 85 -11.92 -7.56 -11.56
CA PHE A 85 -13.03 -6.68 -11.23
C PHE A 85 -14.23 -6.96 -12.13
N ARG A 86 -15.42 -6.63 -11.63
CA ARG A 86 -16.66 -6.63 -12.41
C ARG A 86 -17.40 -5.33 -12.20
N VAL A 87 -18.06 -4.87 -13.25
CA VAL A 87 -18.86 -3.65 -13.28
C VAL A 87 -20.29 -4.04 -13.62
N PHE A 88 -21.22 -3.66 -12.75
CA PHE A 88 -22.65 -3.73 -13.03
C PHE A 88 -23.16 -2.35 -13.31
N MET A 89 -23.88 -2.22 -14.41
CA MET A 89 -24.55 -1.00 -14.81
C MET A 89 -26.04 -1.24 -14.84
N HIS A 90 -26.82 -0.32 -14.31
CA HIS A 90 -28.27 -0.42 -14.27
C HIS A 90 -28.90 0.91 -14.71
N SER A 91 -30.05 0.82 -15.39
CA SER A 91 -30.90 1.95 -15.72
C SER A 91 -32.37 1.60 -15.51
N ASN A 92 -33.15 2.56 -15.02
CA ASN A 92 -34.61 2.45 -14.97
C ASN A 92 -35.28 2.77 -16.32
N ASP A 93 -34.54 3.34 -17.28
CA ASP A 93 -35.04 3.78 -18.59
C ASP A 93 -34.04 3.42 -19.70
N ALA A 94 -34.50 2.75 -20.75
CA ALA A 94 -33.65 2.32 -21.87
C ALA A 94 -33.03 3.48 -22.67
N ALA A 95 -33.62 4.69 -22.59
CA ALA A 95 -33.09 5.89 -23.22
C ALA A 95 -31.96 6.55 -22.43
N ILE A 96 -31.84 6.27 -21.13
CA ILE A 96 -30.84 6.85 -20.24
C ILE A 96 -29.81 5.77 -19.92
N LYS A 97 -28.52 6.05 -20.16
CA LYS A 97 -27.46 5.05 -19.99
C LYS A 97 -26.36 5.58 -19.08
N PRO A 98 -25.97 4.80 -18.05
CA PRO A 98 -24.73 5.08 -17.33
C PRO A 98 -23.54 4.84 -18.26
N ILE A 99 -22.44 5.56 -18.02
CA ILE A 99 -21.20 5.42 -18.78
C ILE A 99 -20.05 5.15 -17.81
N PHE A 100 -19.40 4.00 -17.94
CA PHE A 100 -18.15 3.68 -17.25
C PHE A 100 -16.97 4.00 -18.17
N GLN A 101 -16.07 4.88 -17.74
CA GLN A 101 -15.00 5.41 -18.60
C GLN A 101 -13.67 4.71 -18.35
N SER A 102 -13.25 4.65 -17.08
CA SER A 102 -11.97 4.05 -16.69
C SER A 102 -12.00 3.61 -15.23
N ILE A 103 -11.09 2.71 -14.90
CA ILE A 103 -10.78 2.27 -13.54
C ILE A 103 -9.27 2.36 -13.33
N SER A 104 -8.85 2.67 -12.11
CA SER A 104 -7.45 2.77 -11.72
C SER A 104 -7.24 2.07 -10.38
N PHE A 105 -6.13 1.36 -10.29
CA PHE A 105 -5.68 0.65 -9.10
C PHE A 105 -4.31 1.18 -8.73
N GLU A 106 -4.15 1.62 -7.49
CA GLU A 106 -2.89 2.08 -6.94
C GLU A 106 -2.53 1.18 -5.77
N LEU A 107 -1.30 0.69 -5.77
CA LEU A 107 -0.76 -0.15 -4.70
C LEU A 107 0.54 0.49 -4.22
N GLU A 108 0.58 0.81 -2.94
CA GLU A 108 1.73 1.38 -2.27
C GLU A 108 2.35 0.34 -1.33
N PRO A 109 3.54 -0.20 -1.65
CA PRO A 109 4.18 -1.22 -0.84
C PRO A 109 4.48 -0.74 0.58
N VAL A 110 4.32 -1.63 1.54
CA VAL A 110 4.61 -1.36 2.96
C VAL A 110 5.45 -2.46 3.58
N ILE A 111 6.10 -2.11 4.69
CA ILE A 111 6.71 -3.05 5.61
C ILE A 111 5.78 -3.17 6.82
N VAL A 112 5.46 -4.39 7.25
CA VAL A 112 4.62 -4.65 8.41
C VAL A 112 5.47 -5.27 9.51
N PHE A 113 5.58 -4.56 10.62
CA PHE A 113 6.34 -5.00 11.78
C PHE A 113 5.43 -5.16 13.00
N GLU A 114 5.37 -6.35 13.58
CA GLU A 114 4.65 -6.58 14.84
C GLU A 114 5.63 -6.58 16.02
N ASN A 115 5.59 -5.53 16.84
CA ASN A 115 6.34 -5.50 18.09
C ASN A 115 5.61 -6.35 19.14
N LYS A 116 6.18 -7.52 19.45
CA LYS A 116 5.66 -8.49 20.42
C LYS A 116 6.13 -8.26 21.86
N GLY A 117 6.91 -7.20 22.10
CA GLY A 117 7.33 -6.81 23.45
C GLY A 117 6.26 -6.03 24.22
N ASP A 118 6.56 -5.72 25.47
CA ASP A 118 5.69 -4.95 26.38
C ASP A 118 6.04 -3.46 26.42
N THR A 119 6.98 -3.02 25.57
CA THR A 119 7.38 -1.61 25.41
C THR A 119 7.83 -1.33 23.98
N ALA A 120 8.03 -0.05 23.65
CA ALA A 120 8.51 0.37 22.34
C ALA A 120 9.87 -0.27 22.02
N CYS A 121 10.01 -0.75 20.79
CA CYS A 121 11.27 -1.25 20.26
C CYS A 121 11.99 -0.11 19.54
N LEU A 122 13.25 0.15 19.92
CA LEU A 122 14.12 1.16 19.31
C LEU A 122 15.21 0.43 18.51
N PRO A 123 14.98 0.13 17.23
CA PRO A 123 15.89 -0.69 16.46
C PRO A 123 17.12 0.08 16.00
N GLU A 124 18.09 -0.68 15.52
CA GLU A 124 19.14 -0.20 14.65
C GLU A 124 18.75 -0.40 13.19
N ILE A 125 19.09 0.56 12.33
CA ILE A 125 18.67 0.61 10.93
C ILE A 125 19.88 0.91 10.06
N TRP A 126 20.01 0.18 8.96
CA TRP A 126 20.91 0.51 7.86
C TRP A 126 20.08 0.84 6.63
N ILE A 127 20.36 1.99 6.03
CA ILE A 127 19.69 2.50 4.84
C ILE A 127 20.75 2.68 3.76
N THR A 128 20.77 1.82 2.75
CA THR A 128 21.68 1.95 1.60
C THR A 128 20.90 2.49 0.41
N LYS A 129 21.17 3.74 0.03
CA LYS A 129 20.40 4.46 -0.97
C LYS A 129 20.72 4.00 -2.40
N SER A 130 19.70 3.87 -3.24
CA SER A 130 19.83 3.69 -4.70
C SER A 130 19.38 4.95 -5.44
N GLY A 131 20.29 5.61 -6.16
CA GLY A 131 20.12 6.94 -6.73
C GLY A 131 20.15 8.06 -5.66
N ASN A 132 20.45 9.29 -6.05
CA ASN A 132 20.41 10.42 -5.12
C ASN A 132 18.96 10.75 -4.70
N GLY A 133 18.77 11.30 -3.50
CA GLY A 133 17.51 11.90 -3.06
C GLY A 133 17.12 11.51 -1.64
N ASP A 134 15.88 11.82 -1.30
CA ASP A 134 15.35 11.65 0.05
C ASP A 134 14.97 10.19 0.32
N PHE A 135 14.90 9.85 1.60
CA PHE A 135 14.40 8.58 2.09
C PHE A 135 13.59 8.78 3.36
N SER A 136 12.48 8.06 3.51
CA SER A 136 11.74 8.02 4.77
C SER A 136 10.97 6.73 5.00
N LEU A 137 10.76 6.45 6.29
CA LEU A 137 9.77 5.51 6.79
C LEU A 137 8.68 6.31 7.51
N THR A 138 7.42 6.12 7.12
CA THR A 138 6.28 6.74 7.79
C THR A 138 5.40 5.65 8.41
N ASN A 139 5.21 5.68 9.73
CA ASN A 139 4.36 4.75 10.45
C ASN A 139 2.90 5.22 10.38
N ILE A 140 2.15 4.69 9.42
CA ILE A 140 0.75 5.10 9.18
C ILE A 140 -0.18 4.64 10.31
N SER A 141 0.20 3.59 11.04
CA SER A 141 -0.52 3.10 12.24
C SER A 141 -0.21 3.92 13.50
N LYS A 142 0.75 4.84 13.44
CA LYS A 142 1.17 5.71 14.56
C LYS A 142 1.12 7.18 14.13
N ASN A 143 -0.09 7.69 13.89
CA ASN A 143 -0.34 9.10 13.55
C ASN A 143 0.50 9.65 12.37
N ASN A 144 0.92 8.79 11.45
CA ASN A 144 1.84 9.14 10.35
C ASN A 144 3.17 9.74 10.83
N GLU A 145 3.69 9.28 11.97
CA GLU A 145 5.02 9.66 12.42
C GLU A 145 6.08 9.23 11.39
N ARG A 146 6.98 10.16 11.07
CA ARG A 146 7.95 10.03 10.00
C ARG A 146 9.35 9.99 10.58
N PHE A 147 10.15 9.05 10.12
CA PHE A 147 11.60 9.00 10.27
C PHE A 147 12.21 9.16 8.88
N GLY A 148 13.20 10.02 8.70
CA GLY A 148 13.79 10.16 7.37
C GLY A 148 14.99 11.09 7.27
N PHE A 149 15.59 11.04 6.09
CA PHE A 149 16.74 11.84 5.71
C PHE A 149 16.50 12.49 4.35
N ALA A 150 16.96 13.73 4.22
CA ALA A 150 17.04 14.42 2.94
C ALA A 150 18.40 14.17 2.26
N ASN A 151 18.46 14.38 0.95
CA ASN A 151 19.71 14.50 0.19
C ASN A 151 20.72 13.34 0.38
N LEU A 152 20.24 12.09 0.51
CA LEU A 152 21.13 10.93 0.54
C LEU A 152 21.79 10.75 -0.83
N LEU A 153 23.07 10.39 -0.82
CA LEU A 153 23.82 10.13 -2.05
C LEU A 153 23.60 8.70 -2.52
N ASN A 154 23.70 8.46 -3.83
CA ASN A 154 23.70 7.11 -4.38
C ASN A 154 24.80 6.25 -3.73
N ASP A 155 24.46 5.01 -3.38
CA ASP A 155 25.32 4.02 -2.69
C ASP A 155 25.81 4.43 -1.29
N GLU A 156 25.29 5.53 -0.75
CA GLU A 156 25.49 5.88 0.64
C GLU A 156 24.75 4.90 1.56
N THR A 157 25.44 4.45 2.62
CA THR A 157 24.81 3.75 3.74
C THR A 157 24.76 4.65 4.96
N VAL A 158 23.55 4.91 5.46
CA VAL A 158 23.32 5.54 6.77
C VAL A 158 22.99 4.47 7.78
N TYR A 159 23.73 4.45 8.88
CA TYR A 159 23.45 3.65 10.07
C TYR A 159 22.80 4.54 11.13
N VAL A 160 21.72 4.06 11.74
CA VAL A 160 21.03 4.74 12.85
C VAL A 160 20.86 3.76 14.00
N ASN A 161 21.24 4.18 15.20
CA ASN A 161 20.93 3.53 16.46
C ASN A 161 19.90 4.37 17.21
N SER A 162 18.65 3.95 17.20
CA SER A 162 17.55 4.74 17.76
C SER A 162 17.56 4.78 19.29
N GLU A 163 18.12 3.76 19.95
CA GLU A 163 18.26 3.73 21.42
C GLU A 163 19.33 4.72 21.92
N ARG A 164 20.43 4.84 21.18
CA ARG A 164 21.55 5.73 21.52
C ARG A 164 21.48 7.09 20.84
N GLU A 165 20.45 7.31 20.04
CA GLU A 165 20.30 8.51 19.22
C GLU A 165 21.54 8.80 18.34
N TYR A 166 22.16 7.75 17.80
CA TYR A 166 23.43 7.86 17.08
C TYR A 166 23.27 7.58 15.58
N ILE A 167 23.84 8.46 14.76
CA ILE A 167 23.80 8.37 13.30
C ILE A 167 25.24 8.34 12.76
N GLU A 168 25.52 7.42 11.85
CA GLU A 168 26.76 7.29 11.10
C GLU A 168 26.48 7.16 9.60
N THR A 169 27.41 7.60 8.75
CA THR A 169 27.29 7.51 7.29
C THR A 169 28.57 6.96 6.69
N SER A 170 28.47 6.20 5.61
CA SER A 170 29.63 5.71 4.85
C SER A 170 30.37 6.83 4.09
N VAL A 171 29.78 8.02 3.98
CA VAL A 171 30.37 9.17 3.26
C VAL A 171 31.29 9.94 4.20
N SER A 172 32.56 10.05 3.81
CA SER A 172 33.58 10.78 4.57
C SER A 172 33.23 12.27 4.72
N ALA A 173 33.51 12.82 5.91
CA ALA A 173 33.34 14.24 6.26
C ALA A 173 31.94 14.82 6.06
N LYS A 174 30.89 13.98 6.02
CA LYS A 174 29.50 14.42 5.86
C LYS A 174 28.75 14.32 7.18
N TYR A 175 28.21 15.45 7.63
CA TYR A 175 27.46 15.55 8.88
C TYR A 175 25.97 15.29 8.63
N ARG A 176 25.48 14.10 8.99
CA ARG A 176 24.14 13.64 8.58
C ARG A 176 22.98 14.20 9.41
N TYR A 177 23.25 14.70 10.62
CA TYR A 177 22.23 15.32 11.47
C TYR A 177 21.62 16.57 10.82
N ALA A 178 22.35 17.28 9.93
CA ALA A 178 21.80 18.44 9.22
C ALA A 178 20.72 18.08 8.18
N ASP A 179 20.71 16.83 7.72
CA ASP A 179 19.74 16.30 6.75
C ASP A 179 18.75 15.32 7.40
N PHE A 180 18.77 15.17 8.73
CA PHE A 180 17.87 14.31 9.51
C PHE A 180 16.64 15.10 9.96
N ASN A 181 15.49 14.43 10.10
CA ASN A 181 14.26 15.08 10.53
C ASN A 181 14.07 15.17 12.06
N ASP A 182 15.16 14.97 12.84
CA ASP A 182 15.18 14.97 14.31
C ASP A 182 14.21 13.98 14.99
N HIS A 183 13.77 12.95 14.28
CA HIS A 183 12.84 11.95 14.81
C HIS A 183 13.45 10.56 14.72
N TYR A 184 13.95 10.04 15.83
CA TYR A 184 14.47 8.67 15.88
C TYR A 184 13.36 7.64 15.69
N PHE A 185 13.69 6.53 15.06
CA PHE A 185 12.70 5.53 14.69
C PHE A 185 12.34 4.65 15.88
N ASP A 186 11.06 4.53 16.18
CA ASP A 186 10.54 3.64 17.19
C ASP A 186 9.34 2.83 16.68
N LEU A 187 9.19 1.65 17.26
CA LEU A 187 8.14 0.70 16.92
C LEU A 187 7.31 0.46 18.19
N PRO A 188 6.18 1.17 18.41
CA PRO A 188 5.29 0.91 19.54
C PRO A 188 4.77 -0.52 19.54
N ILE A 189 4.23 -0.95 20.70
CA ILE A 189 3.67 -2.28 20.90
C ILE A 189 2.59 -2.57 19.85
N GLY A 190 2.58 -3.79 19.31
CA GLY A 190 1.60 -4.24 18.34
C GLY A 190 2.03 -4.00 16.88
N LYS A 191 1.03 -3.90 16.00
CA LYS A 191 1.24 -3.84 14.55
C LYS A 191 1.64 -2.43 14.11
N ASN A 192 2.77 -2.35 13.42
CA ASN A 192 3.30 -1.15 12.78
C ASN A 192 3.27 -1.35 11.27
N VAL A 193 2.57 -0.49 10.56
CA VAL A 193 2.55 -0.45 9.09
C VAL A 193 3.39 0.73 8.64
N LEU A 194 4.46 0.45 7.90
CA LEU A 194 5.48 1.41 7.52
C LEU A 194 5.43 1.63 6.02
N ARG A 195 5.05 2.86 5.63
CA ARG A 195 5.21 3.34 4.26
C ARG A 195 6.67 3.67 4.01
N VAL A 196 7.22 3.17 2.91
CA VAL A 196 8.59 3.45 2.47
C VAL A 196 8.55 4.44 1.31
N GLU A 197 9.25 5.56 1.44
CA GLU A 197 9.44 6.51 0.34
C GLU A 197 10.93 6.67 0.06
N GLY A 198 11.29 6.62 -1.23
CA GLY A 198 12.67 6.69 -1.69
C GLY A 198 13.32 5.32 -1.86
N ASN A 199 14.00 5.13 -2.99
CA ASN A 199 14.63 3.85 -3.32
C ASN A 199 15.86 3.59 -2.44
N ALA A 200 15.78 2.60 -1.56
CA ALA A 200 16.87 2.17 -0.69
C ALA A 200 16.75 0.68 -0.32
N LYS A 201 17.88 0.07 0.04
CA LYS A 201 17.93 -1.23 0.74
C LYS A 201 17.89 -0.98 2.23
N LEU A 202 17.08 -1.75 2.95
CA LEU A 202 16.89 -1.62 4.39
C LEU A 202 17.31 -2.88 5.12
N GLN A 203 17.95 -2.69 6.27
CA GLN A 203 18.21 -3.75 7.23
C GLN A 203 17.87 -3.23 8.62
N PHE A 204 17.10 -4.04 9.37
CA PHE A 204 16.79 -3.77 10.77
C PHE A 204 17.50 -4.76 11.67
N ARG A 205 18.05 -4.28 12.79
CA ARG A 205 18.40 -5.11 13.94
C ARG A 205 17.58 -4.64 15.12
N TYR A 206 16.78 -5.53 15.70
CA TYR A 206 15.82 -5.20 16.74
C TYR A 206 15.85 -6.25 17.85
N GLN A 207 15.32 -5.86 19.01
CA GLN A 207 15.11 -6.75 20.15
C GLN A 207 13.80 -6.37 20.82
N TYR A 208 12.91 -7.35 21.00
CA TYR A 208 11.73 -7.17 21.83
C TYR A 208 12.13 -7.06 23.29
N LYS A 209 11.51 -6.12 24.00
CA LYS A 209 11.72 -5.89 25.43
C LYS A 209 10.45 -6.35 26.16
N PHE A 210 10.64 -7.21 27.16
CA PHE A 210 9.60 -7.70 28.08
C PHE A 210 9.98 -7.22 29.48
N ILE A 211 9.02 -6.66 30.23
CA ILE A 211 9.25 -6.05 31.54
C ILE A 211 8.63 -6.89 32.64
#